data_AF-A0A098Y3Y5-F1
#
_entry.id   AF-A0A098Y3Y5-F1
#
_cell.length_a   1.000
_cell.length_b   1.000
_cell.length_c   1.000
_cell.angle_alpha   90.00
_cell.angle_beta   90.00
_cell.angle_gamma   90.00
#
_symmetry.space_group_name_H-M   'P 1'
#
loop_
_entity.id
_entity.type
_entity.pdbx_description
1 polymer ?
#
loop_
_entity_poly.entity_id
_entity_poly.type
_entity_poly.pdbx_seq_one_letter_code
_entity_poly.pdbx_strand_id
1 'polypeptide(L)'
;MQRRMSSHFHELRSPMTAQQSHSIASGKPYLVTGLLAGSAASLDQFLGDTEFTIDGVDGPVLVCGHGVTLGEIVRFHEKSAAGGGKDVRVWHVCQKDDFFIAESIGAY
;
A
#
# COMPACT_ATOMS: atom_id res chain seq x y z
N MET A 1 31.29 3.17 -43.49
CA MET A 1 30.08 4.01 -43.37
C MET A 1 28.88 3.09 -43.08
N GLN A 2 28.61 2.85 -41.78
CA GLN A 2 27.30 3.01 -41.10
C GLN A 2 26.16 2.08 -41.58
N ARG A 3 25.89 0.98 -40.84
CA ARG A 3 24.82 0.78 -39.82
C ARG A 3 23.40 0.63 -40.42
N ARG A 4 22.76 -0.50 -40.15
CA ARG A 4 21.67 -0.60 -39.13
C ARG A 4 21.19 -2.03 -38.95
N MET A 5 21.31 -2.52 -37.71
CA MET A 5 20.65 -3.70 -37.19
C MET A 5 19.15 -3.46 -37.13
N SER A 6 18.39 -4.36 -37.76
CA SER A 6 16.94 -4.44 -37.65
C SER A 6 16.56 -5.12 -36.33
N SER A 7 16.59 -4.37 -35.24
CA SER A 7 15.97 -4.79 -33.98
C SER A 7 14.58 -4.18 -33.93
N HIS A 8 13.58 -4.99 -34.28
CA HIS A 8 12.19 -4.75 -33.90
C HIS A 8 12.13 -4.75 -32.37
N PHE A 9 12.27 -3.57 -31.76
CA PHE A 9 11.81 -3.35 -30.39
C PHE A 9 10.28 -3.42 -30.45
N HIS A 10 9.73 -4.62 -30.25
CA HIS A 10 8.36 -4.72 -29.78
C HIS A 10 8.36 -4.02 -28.42
N GLU A 11 7.82 -2.81 -28.40
CA GLU A 11 7.37 -2.13 -27.19
C GLU A 11 6.44 -3.11 -26.47
N LEU A 12 7.00 -3.82 -25.50
CA LEU A 12 6.23 -4.39 -24.41
C LEU A 12 5.59 -3.19 -23.73
N ARG A 13 4.39 -2.82 -24.21
CA ARG A 13 3.44 -2.10 -23.38
C ARG A 13 3.35 -2.93 -22.11
N SER A 14 3.96 -2.43 -21.04
CA SER A 14 3.70 -2.92 -19.69
C SER A 14 2.19 -3.10 -19.61
N PRO A 15 1.68 -4.28 -19.21
CA PRO A 15 0.27 -4.37 -18.91
C PRO A 15 0.00 -3.22 -17.94
N MET A 16 -0.93 -2.32 -18.30
CA MET A 16 -1.57 -1.50 -17.30
C MET A 16 -2.11 -2.53 -16.32
N THR A 17 -1.44 -2.73 -15.19
CA THR A 17 -2.03 -3.38 -14.04
C THR A 17 -3.19 -2.47 -13.73
N ALA A 18 -4.36 -2.80 -14.27
CA ALA A 18 -5.61 -2.25 -13.81
C ALA A 18 -5.56 -2.56 -12.33
N GLN A 19 -5.28 -1.52 -11.54
CA GLN A 19 -5.21 -1.62 -10.10
C GLN A 19 -6.56 -2.17 -9.72
N GLN A 20 -6.61 -3.47 -9.42
CA GLN A 20 -7.86 -4.16 -9.16
C GLN A 20 -8.52 -3.35 -8.07
N SER A 21 -9.74 -2.85 -8.35
CA SER A 21 -10.53 -2.12 -7.38
C SER A 21 -10.94 -3.09 -6.28
N HIS A 22 -10.00 -3.46 -5.42
CA HIS A 22 -10.25 -4.33 -4.28
C HIS A 22 -11.28 -3.61 -3.40
N SER A 23 -12.37 -4.30 -3.10
CA SER A 23 -13.46 -3.72 -2.32
C SER A 23 -13.04 -3.64 -0.86
N ILE A 24 -12.48 -2.50 -0.45
CA ILE A 24 -12.13 -2.21 0.94
C ILE A 24 -13.33 -1.55 1.63
N ALA A 25 -13.94 -2.30 2.53
CA ALA A 25 -15.01 -1.82 3.39
C ALA A 25 -14.45 -0.85 4.45
N SER A 26 -15.04 0.33 4.56
CA SER A 26 -14.71 1.26 5.64
C SER A 26 -15.19 0.71 6.98
N GLY A 27 -14.44 0.96 8.06
CA GLY A 27 -14.77 0.53 9.41
C GLY A 27 -14.48 -0.94 9.72
N LYS A 28 -13.98 -1.72 8.74
CA LYS A 28 -13.59 -3.12 8.95
C LYS A 28 -12.09 -3.21 9.28
N PRO A 29 -11.71 -3.92 10.35
CA PRO A 29 -10.30 -4.22 10.60
C PRO A 29 -9.81 -5.31 9.64
N TYR A 30 -8.66 -5.07 9.02
CA TYR A 30 -7.95 -6.01 8.17
C TYR A 30 -6.61 -6.37 8.81
N LEU A 31 -6.22 -7.65 8.76
CA LEU A 31 -4.93 -8.11 9.25
C LEU A 31 -3.81 -7.61 8.33
N VAL A 32 -2.74 -7.07 8.90
CA VAL A 32 -1.52 -6.75 8.15
C VAL A 32 -0.64 -7.99 8.07
N THR A 33 -0.25 -8.39 6.87
CA THR A 33 0.49 -9.63 6.60
C THR A 33 1.85 -9.42 5.93
N GLY A 34 2.08 -8.25 5.31
CA GLY A 34 3.33 -7.90 4.65
C GLY A 34 3.97 -6.67 5.26
N LEU A 35 4.81 -6.88 6.28
CA LEU A 35 5.71 -5.85 6.82
C LEU A 35 7.16 -6.12 6.40
N LEU A 36 7.99 -5.09 6.46
CA LEU A 36 9.40 -5.16 6.07
C LEU A 36 10.13 -6.21 6.94
N ALA A 37 10.65 -7.26 6.30
CA ALA A 37 11.29 -8.36 7.00
C ALA A 37 12.51 -7.88 7.81
N GLY A 38 12.58 -8.26 9.08
CA GLY A 38 13.74 -7.99 9.96
C GLY A 38 13.61 -6.73 10.84
N SER A 39 12.52 -5.97 10.74
CA SER A 39 12.21 -4.94 11.73
C SER A 39 11.54 -5.56 12.97
N ALA A 40 11.83 -5.02 14.15
CA ALA A 40 11.01 -5.31 15.32
C ALA A 40 9.56 -4.89 15.02
N ALA A 41 8.60 -5.72 15.43
CA ALA A 41 7.18 -5.45 15.28
C ALA A 41 6.79 -4.21 16.12
N SER A 42 6.95 -3.04 15.52
CA SER A 42 6.57 -1.72 16.05
C SER A 42 5.71 -0.97 15.03
N LEU A 43 4.85 -0.09 15.54
CA LEU A 43 4.11 0.89 14.73
C LEU A 43 5.02 1.83 13.94
N ASP A 44 6.28 1.97 14.33
CA ASP A 44 7.25 2.83 13.63
C ASP A 44 7.49 2.39 12.18
N GLN A 45 7.23 1.13 11.86
CA GLN A 45 7.32 0.60 10.48
C GLN A 45 6.32 1.23 9.51
N PHE A 46 5.25 1.82 10.04
CA PHE A 46 4.21 2.47 9.26
C PHE A 46 4.44 3.98 9.13
N LEU A 47 5.48 4.55 9.74
CA LEU A 47 5.75 5.99 9.72
C LEU A 47 6.52 6.41 8.46
N GLY A 48 6.23 7.63 7.98
CA GLY A 48 6.82 8.16 6.76
C GLY A 48 6.27 7.47 5.50
N ASP A 49 6.96 7.63 4.38
CA ASP A 49 6.60 6.98 3.13
C ASP A 49 6.97 5.49 3.19
N THR A 50 5.97 4.64 3.18
CA THR A 50 6.13 3.18 3.31
C THR A 50 4.95 2.45 2.68
N GLU A 51 4.99 1.12 2.72
CA GLU A 51 3.94 0.25 2.22
C GLU A 51 3.74 -0.96 3.14
N PHE A 52 2.52 -1.48 3.15
CA PHE A 52 2.19 -2.71 3.85
C PHE A 52 1.10 -3.48 3.11
N THR A 53 1.03 -4.79 3.35
CA THR A 53 -0.01 -5.63 2.77
C THR A 53 -1.07 -5.98 3.80
N ILE A 54 -2.34 -5.87 3.43
CA ILE A 54 -3.47 -6.39 4.21
C ILE A 54 -4.03 -7.67 3.61
N ASP A 55 -4.60 -8.52 4.46
CA ASP A 55 -5.40 -9.66 4.03
C ASP A 55 -6.81 -9.20 3.63
N GLY A 56 -6.97 -8.84 2.36
CA GLY A 56 -8.22 -8.38 1.78
C GLY A 56 -9.20 -9.53 1.50
N VAL A 57 -10.47 -9.19 1.26
CA VAL A 57 -11.52 -10.19 1.00
C VAL A 57 -11.25 -10.99 -0.27
N ASP A 58 -10.74 -10.33 -1.31
CA ASP A 58 -10.43 -10.93 -2.61
C ASP A 58 -8.94 -11.34 -2.74
N GLY A 59 -8.23 -11.39 -1.61
CA GLY A 59 -6.80 -11.67 -1.52
C GLY A 59 -5.97 -10.50 -0.99
N PRO A 60 -4.63 -10.66 -0.94
CA PRO A 60 -3.74 -9.66 -0.38
C PRO A 60 -3.78 -8.34 -1.15
N VAL A 61 -3.84 -7.23 -0.42
CA VAL A 61 -3.89 -5.87 -1.00
C VAL A 61 -2.70 -5.06 -0.50
N LEU A 62 -1.90 -4.54 -1.43
CA LEU A 62 -0.80 -3.63 -1.12
C LEU A 62 -1.35 -2.21 -0.90
N VAL A 63 -0.97 -1.61 0.22
CA VAL A 63 -1.31 -0.25 0.62
C VAL A 63 -0.01 0.55 0.66
N CYS A 64 0.14 1.54 -0.22
CA CYS A 64 1.29 2.44 -0.28
C CYS A 64 0.86 3.83 0.18
N GLY A 65 1.71 4.54 0.92
CA GLY A 65 1.34 5.87 1.40
C GLY A 65 2.25 6.43 2.47
N HIS A 66 1.70 7.37 3.23
CA HIS A 66 2.44 8.11 4.26
C HIS A 66 1.79 7.96 5.63
N GLY A 67 2.52 7.46 6.63
CA GLY A 67 2.02 7.36 7.99
C GLY A 67 2.53 8.43 8.94
N VAL A 68 1.64 8.88 9.81
CA VAL A 68 1.91 9.81 10.90
C VAL A 68 1.36 9.26 12.22
N THR A 69 2.09 9.47 13.30
CA THR A 69 1.64 9.07 14.65
C THR A 69 0.39 9.86 15.04
N LEU A 70 -0.58 9.16 15.61
CA LEU A 70 -1.80 9.74 16.19
C LEU A 70 -2.09 9.05 17.53
N GLY A 71 -1.53 9.56 18.62
CA GLY A 71 -1.63 8.90 19.92
C GLY A 71 -0.95 7.53 19.89
N GLU A 72 -1.71 6.48 20.18
CA GLU A 72 -1.22 5.09 20.25
C GLU A 72 -1.37 4.32 18.92
N ILE A 73 -1.77 5.02 17.85
CA ILE A 73 -1.99 4.43 16.53
C ILE A 73 -1.23 5.21 15.46
N VAL A 74 -1.15 4.65 14.26
CA VAL A 74 -0.68 5.38 13.07
C VAL A 74 -1.88 5.74 12.20
N ARG A 75 -1.99 7.02 11.84
CA ARG A 75 -2.86 7.46 10.76
C ARG A 75 -2.07 7.38 9.45
N PHE A 76 -2.55 6.54 8.54
CA PHE A 76 -1.88 6.26 7.29
C PHE A 76 -2.69 6.81 6.10
N HIS A 77 -2.05 7.64 5.31
CA HIS A 77 -2.63 8.29 4.13
C HIS A 77 -2.23 7.50 2.89
N GLU A 78 -3.14 6.64 2.42
CA GLU A 78 -2.91 5.86 1.20
C GLU A 78 -2.80 6.78 0.00
N LYS A 79 -1.75 6.59 -0.79
CA LYS A 79 -1.53 7.28 -2.04
C LYS A 79 -1.76 6.32 -3.20
N SER A 80 -2.24 6.86 -4.31
CA SER A 80 -2.27 6.09 -5.56
C SER A 80 -0.84 5.68 -5.94
N ALA A 81 -0.70 4.56 -6.65
CA ALA A 81 0.60 4.05 -7.10
C ALA A 81 1.39 5.05 -7.97
N ALA A 82 0.72 6.09 -8.53
CA ALA A 82 1.37 7.16 -9.27
C ALA A 82 2.06 8.21 -8.37
N GLY A 83 1.97 8.10 -7.03
CA GLY A 83 2.71 8.91 -6.05
C GLY A 83 2.32 10.39 -5.97
N GLY A 84 1.58 10.93 -6.93
CA GLY A 84 1.12 12.31 -6.96
C GLY A 84 -0.41 12.40 -6.79
N GLY A 85 -0.89 13.03 -5.73
CA GLY A 85 -2.31 13.38 -5.60
C GLY A 85 -2.89 13.31 -4.19
N LYS A 86 -4.22 13.49 -4.15
CA LYS A 86 -5.08 13.33 -2.97
C LYS A 86 -4.90 11.94 -2.35
N ASP A 87 -5.14 11.84 -1.06
CA ASP A 87 -5.24 10.55 -0.39
C ASP A 87 -6.37 9.74 -1.04
N VAL A 88 -6.10 8.49 -1.40
CA VAL A 88 -7.13 7.54 -1.86
C VAL A 88 -8.03 7.17 -0.68
N ARG A 89 -7.38 6.97 0.47
CA ARG A 89 -8.01 6.48 1.70
C ARG A 89 -7.16 6.85 2.90
N VAL A 90 -7.81 6.98 4.05
CA VAL A 90 -7.12 7.12 5.34
C VAL A 90 -7.38 5.88 6.18
N TRP A 91 -6.31 5.36 6.76
CA TRP A 91 -6.32 4.19 7.60
C TRP A 91 -5.88 4.54 9.02
N HIS A 92 -6.42 3.80 9.99
CA HIS A 92 -5.86 3.69 11.33
C HIS A 92 -5.19 2.33 11.46
N VAL A 93 -3.90 2.34 11.78
CA VAL A 93 -3.12 1.13 12.03
C VAL A 93 -2.85 1.04 13.53
N CYS A 94 -3.24 -0.09 14.12
CA CYS A 94 -3.09 -0.36 15.55
C CYS A 94 -2.30 -1.65 15.74
N GLN A 95 -1.46 -1.68 16.77
CA GLN A 95 -0.89 -2.94 17.25
C GLN A 95 -1.87 -3.65 18.18
N LYS A 96 -2.00 -4.96 18.01
CA LYS A 96 -2.76 -5.87 18.86
C LYS A 96 -1.84 -7.04 19.18
N ASP A 97 -1.34 -7.08 20.42
CA ASP A 97 -0.36 -8.07 20.85
C ASP A 97 0.83 -8.12 19.87
N ASP A 98 0.96 -9.22 19.11
CA ASP A 98 2.04 -9.48 18.16
C ASP A 98 1.67 -9.20 16.69
N PHE A 99 0.47 -8.70 16.41
CA PHE A 99 -0.01 -8.42 15.04
C PHE A 99 -0.52 -6.98 14.90
N PHE A 100 -0.69 -6.56 13.64
CA PHE A 100 -1.24 -5.25 13.31
C PHE A 100 -2.57 -5.40 12.60
N ILE A 101 -3.47 -4.48 12.90
CA ILE A 101 -4.74 -4.32 12.20
C ILE A 101 -4.78 -2.94 11.55
N ALA A 102 -5.30 -2.89 10.33
CA ALA A 102 -5.55 -1.66 9.60
C ALA A 102 -7.05 -1.52 9.34
N GLU A 103 -7.62 -0.37 9.71
CA GLU A 103 -9.02 -0.04 9.49
C GLU A 103 -9.12 1.22 8.61
N SER A 104 -9.83 1.12 7.49
CA SER A 104 -10.15 2.26 6.65
C SER A 104 -11.20 3.14 7.33
N ILE A 105 -10.89 4.40 7.62
CA ILE A 105 -11.82 5.34 8.26
C ILE A 105 -12.49 6.32 7.29
N GLY A 106 -12.02 6.39 6.04
CA GLY A 106 -12.65 7.20 5.00
C GLY A 106 -11.91 7.10 3.67
N ALA A 107 -12.66 7.26 2.57
CA ALA A 107 -12.14 7.41 1.22
C ALA A 107 -12.39 8.85 0.75
N TYR A 108 -11.47 9.40 -0.05
CA TYR A 108 -11.49 10.81 -0.43
C TYR A 108 -11.57 11.00 -1.95
#